data_AF-A0A9E4S3T5-F1
#
_entry.id   AF-A0A9E4S3T5-F1
#
_cell.length_a   1.000
_cell.length_b   1.000
_cell.length_c   1.000
_cell.angle_alpha   90.00
_cell.angle_beta   90.00
_cell.angle_gamma   90.00
#
_symmetry.space_group_name_H-M   'P 1'
#
loop_
_entity.id
_entity.type
_entity.pdbx_description
1 polymer ?
#
loop_
_entity_poly.entity_id
_entity_poly.type
_entity_poly.pdbx_seq_one_letter_code
_entity_poly.pdbx_strand_id
1 'polypeptide(L)'
;MVNETLRSLSSLYITSCGIEGKSPETLRSYAETLKLFLQTIERLSLPDEPCLFRPADVYKFLGHVASTGVSAITQWRRQRETRAFFSWLLRHDYISSNPFM
;
A
#
# COMPACT_ATOMS: atom_id res chain seq x y z
N MET A 1 7.11 -11.68 19.64
CA MET A 1 7.28 -10.55 18.71
C MET A 1 5.92 -10.30 18.09
N VAL A 2 5.40 -9.07 18.17
CA VAL A 2 4.16 -8.74 17.45
C VAL A 2 4.55 -8.73 15.98
N ASN A 3 4.06 -9.71 15.21
CA ASN A 3 4.24 -9.68 13.76
C ASN A 3 3.40 -8.52 13.22
N GLU A 4 4.05 -7.49 12.71
CA GLU A 4 3.37 -6.38 12.07
C GLU A 4 2.88 -6.80 10.68
N THR A 5 1.64 -6.45 10.37
CA THR A 5 0.98 -6.77 9.10
C THR A 5 0.93 -5.51 8.23
N LEU A 6 0.77 -5.67 6.92
CA LEU A 6 0.50 -4.55 6.02
C LEU A 6 -0.77 -3.82 6.47
N ARG A 7 -1.75 -4.53 7.03
CA ARG A 7 -2.95 -3.94 7.63
C ARG A 7 -2.63 -3.04 8.83
N SER A 8 -1.92 -3.52 9.84
CA SER A 8 -1.58 -2.71 11.03
C SER A 8 -0.70 -1.52 10.65
N LEU A 9 0.26 -1.73 9.76
CA LEU A 9 1.18 -0.69 9.31
C LEU A 9 0.50 0.35 8.41
N SER A 10 -0.54 -0.02 7.64
CA SER A 10 -1.32 0.96 6.88
C SER A 10 -2.01 1.97 7.79
N SER A 11 -2.57 1.53 8.92
CA SER A 11 -3.20 2.40 9.92
C SER A 11 -2.17 3.32 10.58
N LEU A 12 -1.00 2.78 10.92
CA LEU A 12 0.11 3.56 11.47
C LEU A 12 0.59 4.62 10.45
N TYR A 13 0.77 4.24 9.18
CA TYR A 13 1.18 5.15 8.12
C TYR A 13 0.21 6.32 7.93
N ILE A 14 -1.11 6.06 7.90
CA ILE A 14 -2.11 7.13 7.81
C ILE A 14 -2.04 8.07 9.03
N THR A 15 -1.84 7.51 10.22
CA THR A 15 -1.68 8.28 11.46
C THR A 15 -0.42 9.16 11.39
N SER A 16 0.72 8.60 10.99
CA SER A 16 1.97 9.33 10.78
C SER A 16 1.81 10.45 9.77
N CYS A 17 1.15 10.20 8.63
CA CYS A 17 0.86 11.25 7.64
C CYS A 17 0.06 12.42 8.23
N GLY A 18 -0.90 12.13 9.11
CA GLY A 18 -1.69 13.17 9.78
C GLY A 18 -0.86 14.02 10.73
N ILE A 19 0.02 13.37 11.50
CA ILE A 19 0.97 14.03 12.42
C ILE A 19 1.97 14.90 11.62
N GLU A 20 2.42 14.42 10.46
CA GLU A 20 3.32 15.13 9.54
C GLU A 20 2.65 16.30 8.78
N GLY A 21 1.36 16.56 9.01
CA GLY A 21 0.65 17.69 8.43
C GLY A 21 0.19 17.50 6.98
N LYS A 22 0.01 16.25 6.52
CA LYS A 22 -0.65 16.01 5.23
C LYS A 22 -2.08 16.52 5.25
N SER A 23 -2.54 17.08 4.13
CA SER A 23 -3.90 17.62 4.03
C SER A 23 -4.97 16.53 4.26
N PRO A 24 -6.17 16.89 4.76
CA PRO A 24 -7.27 15.94 4.92
C PRO A 24 -7.63 15.18 3.64
N GLU A 25 -7.51 15.84 2.48
CA GLU A 25 -7.73 15.22 1.17
C GLU A 25 -6.67 14.18 0.83
N THR A 26 -5.41 14.43 1.17
CA THR A 26 -4.31 13.47 0.99
C THR A 26 -4.53 12.25 1.87
N LEU A 27 -4.88 12.44 3.15
CA LEU A 27 -5.16 11.35 4.08
C LEU A 27 -6.31 10.48 3.59
N ARG A 28 -7.39 11.11 3.10
CA ARG A 28 -8.53 10.40 2.51
C ARG A 28 -8.13 9.58 1.29
N SER A 29 -7.38 10.17 0.35
CA SER A 29 -6.92 9.46 -0.85
C SER A 29 -6.03 8.27 -0.50
N TYR A 30 -5.08 8.44 0.43
CA TYR A 30 -4.22 7.36 0.89
C TYR A 30 -5.02 6.25 1.57
N ALA A 31 -5.96 6.59 2.46
CA ALA A 31 -6.79 5.62 3.15
C ALA A 31 -7.68 4.83 2.17
N GLU A 32 -8.27 5.48 1.18
CA GLU A 32 -9.06 4.82 0.13
C GLU A 32 -8.20 3.83 -0.69
N THR A 33 -7.02 4.26 -1.14
CA THR A 33 -6.12 3.39 -1.90
C THR A 33 -5.61 2.23 -1.07
N LEU A 34 -5.20 2.45 0.18
CA LEU A 34 -4.70 1.38 1.05
C LEU A 34 -5.80 0.40 1.44
N LYS A 35 -7.03 0.86 1.67
CA LYS A 35 -8.18 -0.02 1.88
C LYS A 35 -8.39 -0.95 0.68
N LEU A 36 -8.37 -0.41 -0.54
CA LEU A 36 -8.51 -1.21 -1.76
C LEU A 36 -7.34 -2.20 -1.92
N PHE A 37 -6.11 -1.76 -1.65
CA PHE A 37 -4.93 -2.61 -1.67
C PHE A 37 -5.08 -3.80 -0.72
N LEU A 38 -5.43 -3.55 0.55
CA LEU A 38 -5.62 -4.60 1.56
C LEU A 38 -6.73 -5.59 1.18
N GLN A 39 -7.86 -5.09 0.66
CA GLN A 39 -8.93 -5.95 0.15
C GLN A 39 -8.47 -6.79 -1.04
N THR A 40 -7.59 -6.24 -1.89
CA THR A 40 -7.07 -6.95 -3.06
C THR A 40 -6.10 -8.06 -2.67
N ILE A 41 -5.15 -7.79 -1.76
CA ILE A 41 -4.20 -8.81 -1.32
C ILE A 41 -4.91 -9.95 -0.60
N GLU A 42 -5.94 -9.65 0.19
CA GLU A 42 -6.78 -10.64 0.86
C GLU A 42 -7.53 -11.52 -0.16
N ARG A 43 -8.19 -10.89 -1.14
CA ARG A 43 -8.93 -11.59 -2.20
C ARG A 43 -8.03 -12.47 -3.09
N LEU A 44 -6.79 -12.05 -3.29
CA LEU A 44 -5.80 -12.77 -4.10
C LEU A 44 -4.92 -13.72 -3.27
N SER A 45 -5.18 -13.85 -1.96
CA SER A 45 -4.38 -14.65 -1.02
C SER A 45 -2.89 -14.32 -1.08
N LEU A 46 -2.55 -13.03 -1.23
CA LEU A 46 -1.18 -12.54 -1.20
C LEU A 46 -0.72 -12.31 0.25
N PRO A 47 0.60 -12.28 0.51
CA PRO A 47 1.11 -12.11 1.87
C PRO A 47 0.65 -10.78 2.51
N ASP A 48 0.18 -10.86 3.74
CA ASP A 48 -0.06 -9.68 4.60
C ASP A 48 1.18 -9.34 5.45
N GLU A 49 2.18 -10.22 5.48
CA GLU A 49 3.47 -9.94 6.12
C GLU A 49 4.35 -9.08 5.19
N PRO A 50 4.77 -7.87 5.60
CA PRO A 50 5.49 -6.94 4.73
C PRO A 50 6.77 -7.52 4.14
N CYS A 51 7.52 -8.28 4.95
CA CYS A 51 8.80 -8.85 4.55
C CYS A 51 8.67 -9.98 3.52
N LEU A 52 7.45 -10.50 3.32
CA LEU A 52 7.12 -11.53 2.33
C LEU A 52 6.54 -10.95 1.04
N PHE A 53 6.16 -9.67 1.01
CA PHE A 53 5.60 -9.03 -0.18
C PHE A 53 6.67 -8.83 -1.26
N ARG A 54 6.46 -9.35 -2.48
CA ARG A 54 7.45 -9.33 -3.57
C ARG A 54 6.99 -8.47 -4.75
N PRO A 55 7.90 -8.07 -5.66
CA PRO A 55 7.53 -7.35 -6.89
C PRO A 55 6.45 -8.09 -7.72
N ALA A 56 6.47 -9.43 -7.74
CA ALA A 56 5.42 -10.21 -8.39
C ALA A 56 4.02 -9.93 -7.82
N ASP A 57 3.90 -9.72 -6.51
CA ASP A 57 2.63 -9.43 -5.84
C ASP A 57 2.15 -8.00 -6.12
N VAL A 58 3.08 -7.06 -6.31
CA VAL A 58 2.77 -5.71 -6.83
C VAL A 58 2.09 -5.81 -8.19
N TYR A 59 2.64 -6.60 -9.12
CA TYR A 59 2.02 -6.75 -10.44
C TYR A 59 0.68 -7.51 -10.40
N LYS A 60 0.48 -8.44 -9.47
CA LYS A 60 -0.86 -9.04 -9.25
C LYS A 60 -1.87 -8.00 -8.76
N PHE A 61 -1.49 -7.14 -7.82
CA PHE A 61 -2.32 -6.03 -7.36
C PHE A 61 -2.64 -5.04 -8.48
N LEU A 62 -1.62 -4.57 -9.22
CA LEU A 62 -1.81 -3.62 -10.31
C LEU A 62 -2.60 -4.23 -11.48
N GLY A 63 -2.39 -5.52 -11.77
CA GLY A 63 -3.17 -6.27 -12.74
C GLY A 63 -4.65 -6.36 -12.36
N HIS A 64 -4.95 -6.59 -11.07
CA HIS A 64 -6.33 -6.52 -10.60
C HIS A 64 -6.92 -5.12 -10.73
N VAL A 65 -6.18 -4.08 -10.34
CA VAL A 65 -6.61 -2.69 -10.48
C VAL A 65 -6.93 -2.36 -11.94
N ALA A 66 -6.11 -2.81 -12.89
CA ALA A 66 -6.39 -2.65 -14.30
C ALA A 66 -7.64 -3.44 -14.75
N SER A 67 -7.82 -4.66 -14.23
CA SER A 67 -8.97 -5.51 -14.58
C SER A 67 -10.32 -4.96 -14.10
N THR A 68 -10.36 -4.01 -13.16
CA THR A 68 -11.61 -3.36 -12.74
C THR A 68 -12.09 -2.27 -13.70
N GLY A 69 -11.39 -2.03 -14.82
CA GLY A 69 -11.80 -1.05 -15.84
C GLY A 69 -11.64 0.42 -15.44
N VAL A 70 -10.87 0.73 -14.39
CA VAL A 70 -10.62 2.13 -14.00
C VAL A 70 -9.65 2.81 -14.96
N SER A 71 -9.77 4.14 -15.09
CA SER A 71 -8.92 4.94 -15.97
C SER A 71 -7.44 4.79 -15.65
N ALA A 72 -6.57 4.97 -16.65
CA ALA A 72 -5.12 4.95 -16.47
C ALA A 72 -4.67 5.91 -15.36
N ILE A 73 -5.25 7.12 -15.29
CA ILE A 73 -4.96 8.11 -14.22
C ILE A 73 -5.25 7.52 -12.83
N THR A 74 -6.36 6.79 -12.69
CA THR A 74 -6.71 6.12 -11.42
C THR A 74 -5.75 4.99 -11.10
N GLN A 75 -5.32 4.22 -12.10
CA GLN A 75 -4.31 3.16 -11.93
C GLN A 75 -2.98 3.75 -11.45
N TRP A 76 -2.49 4.81 -12.11
CA TRP A 76 -1.29 5.55 -11.73
C TRP A 76 -1.38 6.11 -10.32
N ARG A 77 -2.52 6.69 -9.93
CA ARG A 77 -2.74 7.19 -8.57
C ARG A 77 -2.59 6.06 -7.55
N ARG A 78 -3.28 4.93 -7.76
CA ARG A 78 -3.24 3.76 -6.87
C ARG A 78 -1.81 3.23 -6.72
N GLN A 79 -1.09 3.06 -7.84
CA GLN A 79 0.30 2.65 -7.82
C GLN A 79 1.18 3.61 -7.00
N ARG A 80 1.08 4.91 -7.27
CA ARG A 80 1.90 5.94 -6.60
C ARG A 80 1.67 5.97 -5.10
N GLU A 81 0.41 5.89 -4.68
CA GLU A 81 0.03 5.96 -3.26
C GLU A 81 0.42 4.68 -2.50
N THR A 82 0.25 3.49 -3.10
CA THR A 82 0.76 2.25 -2.49
C THR A 82 2.29 2.24 -2.43
N ARG A 83 2.98 2.74 -3.47
CA ARG A 83 4.44 2.90 -3.46
C ARG A 83 4.91 3.85 -2.35
N ALA A 84 4.16 4.92 -2.06
CA ALA A 84 4.48 5.85 -0.98
C ALA A 84 4.44 5.15 0.38
N PHE A 85 3.44 4.29 0.60
CA PHE A 85 3.37 3.43 1.79
C PHE A 85 4.57 2.48 1.90
N PHE A 86 4.93 1.73 0.85
CA PHE A 86 6.11 0.85 0.89
C PHE A 86 7.44 1.61 1.02
N SER A 87 7.51 2.86 0.53
CA SER A 87 8.66 3.74 0.78
C SER A 87 8.76 4.14 2.25
N TRP A 88 7.62 4.38 2.90
CA TRP A 88 7.57 4.64 4.34
C TRP A 88 7.97 3.40 5.14
N LEU A 89 7.52 2.20 4.72
CA LEU A 89 7.94 0.93 5.32
C LEU A 89 9.45 0.74 5.29
N LEU A 90 10.06 0.98 4.12
CA LEU A 90 11.51 0.88 3.95
C LEU A 90 12.28 1.89 4.83
N ARG A 91 11.78 3.13 4.94
CA ARG A 91 12.43 4.18 5.75
C ARG A 91 12.45 3.88 7.25
N HIS A 92 11.50 3.08 7.72
CA HIS A 92 11.33 2.73 9.13
C HIS A 92 11.70 1.27 9.42
N ASP A 93 12.49 0.65 8.54
CA ASP A 93 13.06 -0.69 8.74
C ASP A 93 12.05 -1.84 8.86
N TYR A 94 10.80 -1.65 8.43
CA TYR A 94 9.78 -2.71 8.38
C TYR A 94 10.03 -3.72 7.25
N ILE A 95 10.77 -3.31 6.22
CA ILE A 95 11.19 -4.12 5.08
C ILE A 95 12.61 -3.74 4.68
N SER A 96 13.36 -4.70 4.13
CA SER A 96 14.73 -4.46 3.65
C SER A 96 14.81 -3.94 2.21
N SER A 97 13.73 -4.04 1.44
CA SER A 97 13.66 -3.61 0.04
C SER A 97 12.23 -3.22 -0.32
N ASN A 98 12.06 -2.15 -1.10
CA ASN A 98 10.75 -1.73 -1.59
C ASN A 98 10.35 -2.55 -2.84
N PRO A 99 9.23 -3.31 -2.81
CA PRO A 99 8.81 -4.15 -3.93
C PRO A 99 8.28 -3.37 -5.14
N PHE A 100 8.14 -2.05 -5.03
CA PHE A 100 7.77 -1.14 -6.14
C PHE A 100 8.98 -0.50 -6.85
N MET A 101 10.21 -0.85 -6.46
CA MET A 101 11.46 -0.39 -7.09
C MET A 101 12.02 -1.42 -8.08
#